data_AF-A0A9E5SUH9-F1
#
_entry.id   AF-A0A9E5SUH9-F1
#
_cell.length_a   1.000
_cell.length_b   1.000
_cell.length_c   1.000
_cell.angle_alpha   90.00
_cell.angle_beta   90.00
_cell.angle_gamma   90.00
#
_symmetry.space_group_name_H-M   'P 1'
#
loop_
_entity.id
_entity.type
_entity.pdbx_description
1 polymer ?
#
loop_
_entity_poly.entity_id
_entity_poly.type
_entity_poly.pdbx_seq_one_letter_code
_entity_poly.pdbx_strand_id
1 'polypeptide(L)'
;MNTQDKTELMRILVQKKDLLTQMLGLTKQIETELLEDRIEAFQEVIKARQSLISQGDALYEAERAFNAGSDAAVLAAKQDIRSIVAQMLELDEKNTTLARQKLDSYRAQIRRLNQTKKGVGAYTRPMDQDNAYFIDANN
;
A
#
# COMPACT_ATOMS: atom_id res chain seq x y z
N MET A 1 21.63 -0.64 -34.96
CA MET A 1 22.05 0.06 -33.73
C MET A 1 23.57 0.02 -33.65
N ASN A 2 24.22 1.15 -33.39
CA ASN A 2 25.67 1.26 -33.23
C ASN A 2 26.09 0.65 -31.86
N THR A 3 27.32 0.14 -31.73
CA THR A 3 27.88 -0.38 -30.48
C THR A 3 27.77 0.59 -29.28
N GLN A 4 27.92 1.89 -29.52
CA GLN A 4 27.77 2.94 -28.51
C GLN A 4 26.32 3.07 -28.05
N ASP A 5 25.35 3.12 -28.97
CA ASP A 5 23.91 3.13 -28.64
C ASP A 5 23.50 1.86 -27.87
N LYS A 6 24.09 0.70 -28.22
CA LYS A 6 23.87 -0.55 -27.50
C LYS A 6 24.36 -0.47 -26.06
N THR A 7 25.55 0.08 -25.87
CA THR A 7 26.18 0.24 -24.55
C THR A 7 25.34 1.17 -23.69
N GLU A 8 24.88 2.27 -24.25
CA GLU A 8 24.05 3.24 -23.56
C GLU A 8 22.67 2.69 -23.21
N LEU A 9 22.01 1.98 -24.14
CA LEU A 9 20.75 1.30 -23.85
C LEU A 9 20.92 0.27 -22.72
N MET A 10 22.00 -0.52 -22.74
CA MET A 10 22.26 -1.49 -21.69
C MET A 10 22.46 -0.80 -20.33
N ARG A 11 23.18 0.33 -20.30
CA ARG A 11 23.35 1.15 -19.10
C ARG A 11 22.01 1.61 -18.53
N ILE A 12 21.11 2.11 -19.39
CA ILE A 12 19.75 2.53 -18.99
C ILE A 12 18.95 1.34 -18.44
N LEU A 13 19.00 0.18 -19.10
CA LEU A 13 18.27 -1.01 -18.66
C LEU A 13 18.76 -1.52 -17.30
N VAL A 14 20.08 -1.49 -17.04
CA VAL A 14 20.63 -1.82 -15.72
C VAL A 14 20.12 -0.86 -14.65
N GLN A 15 20.21 0.46 -14.89
CA GLN A 15 19.70 1.47 -13.95
C GLN A 15 18.20 1.30 -13.67
N LYS A 16 17.42 0.99 -14.71
CA LYS A 16 15.98 0.74 -14.59
C LYS A 16 15.70 -0.53 -13.78
N LYS A 17 16.46 -1.60 -14.01
CA LYS A 17 16.34 -2.85 -13.24
C LYS A 17 16.65 -2.61 -11.76
N ASP A 18 17.71 -1.89 -11.46
CA ASP A 18 18.10 -1.59 -10.06
C ASP A 18 17.03 -0.77 -9.35
N LEU A 19 16.49 0.26 -10.01
CA LEU A 19 15.41 1.08 -9.47
C LEU A 19 14.14 0.26 -9.22
N LEU A 20 13.73 -0.57 -10.20
CA LEU A 20 12.54 -1.43 -10.05
C LEU A 20 12.74 -2.50 -8.97
N THR A 21 13.97 -2.99 -8.78
CA THR A 21 14.29 -3.92 -7.70
C THR A 21 14.14 -3.24 -6.34
N GLN A 22 14.58 -2.00 -6.19
CA GLN A 22 14.36 -1.21 -4.97
C GLN A 22 12.86 -0.98 -4.73
N MET A 23 12.11 -0.61 -5.78
CA MET A 23 10.65 -0.46 -5.68
C MET A 23 9.94 -1.74 -5.27
N LEU A 24 10.35 -2.89 -5.80
CA LEU A 24 9.82 -4.19 -5.39
C LEU A 24 10.12 -4.48 -3.91
N GLY A 25 11.30 -4.12 -3.42
CA GLY A 25 11.65 -4.18 -2.00
C GLY A 25 10.69 -3.37 -1.14
N LEU A 26 10.40 -2.12 -1.53
CA LEU A 26 9.43 -1.28 -0.84
C LEU A 26 8.00 -1.86 -0.92
N THR A 27 7.59 -2.41 -2.06
CA THR A 27 6.28 -3.06 -2.20
C THR A 27 6.13 -4.25 -1.26
N LYS A 28 7.19 -5.04 -1.05
CA LYS A 28 7.19 -6.11 -0.04
C LYS A 28 7.11 -5.55 1.38
N GLN A 29 7.84 -4.46 1.66
CA GLN A 29 7.80 -3.84 2.97
C GLN A 29 6.41 -3.30 3.32
N ILE A 30 5.67 -2.76 2.35
CA ILE A 30 4.27 -2.33 2.55
C ILE A 30 3.42 -3.44 3.18
N GLU A 31 3.56 -4.67 2.70
CA GLU A 31 2.82 -5.83 3.25
C GLU A 31 3.12 -6.01 4.73
N THR A 32 4.41 -6.00 5.09
CA THR A 32 4.88 -6.12 6.47
C THR A 32 4.32 -5.00 7.36
N GLU A 33 4.42 -3.74 6.93
CA GLU A 33 3.92 -2.61 7.72
C GLU A 33 2.39 -2.65 7.91
N LEU A 34 1.65 -3.12 6.91
CA LEU A 34 0.20 -3.32 7.02
C LEU A 34 -0.16 -4.47 7.96
N LEU A 35 0.58 -5.58 7.93
CA LEU A 35 0.34 -6.72 8.82
C LEU A 35 0.59 -6.34 10.28
N GLU A 36 1.68 -5.61 10.55
CA GLU A 36 2.10 -5.15 11.87
C GLU A 36 1.38 -3.88 12.36
N ASP A 37 0.44 -3.34 11.57
CA ASP A 37 -0.30 -2.10 11.88
C ASP A 37 0.59 -0.87 12.16
N ARG A 38 1.80 -0.84 11.58
CA ARG A 38 2.75 0.28 11.69
C ARG A 38 2.42 1.38 10.67
N ILE A 39 1.33 2.11 10.90
CA ILE A 39 0.77 3.07 9.94
C ILE A 39 1.75 4.19 9.56
N GLU A 40 2.53 4.71 10.50
CA GLU A 40 3.54 5.74 10.22
C GLU A 40 4.66 5.20 9.32
N ALA A 41 5.18 4.02 9.62
CA ALA A 41 6.19 3.35 8.78
C ALA A 41 5.62 3.04 7.39
N PHE A 42 4.38 2.56 7.30
CA PHE A 42 3.68 2.35 6.04
C PHE A 42 3.64 3.64 5.19
N GLN A 43 3.32 4.79 5.79
CA GLN A 43 3.30 6.07 5.08
C GLN A 43 4.67 6.46 4.53
N GLU A 44 5.73 6.27 5.32
CA GLU A 44 7.11 6.56 4.87
C GLU A 44 7.54 5.65 3.72
N VAL A 45 7.19 4.36 3.76
CA VAL A 45 7.46 3.42 2.65
C VAL A 45 6.72 3.84 1.37
N ILE A 46 5.48 4.30 1.47
CA ILE A 46 4.72 4.82 0.32
C ILE A 46 5.39 6.06 -0.27
N LYS A 47 5.83 7.01 0.56
CA LYS A 47 6.55 8.21 0.09
C LYS A 47 7.85 7.86 -0.60
N ALA A 48 8.64 6.96 0.01
CA ALA A 48 9.89 6.47 -0.58
C ALA A 48 9.63 5.84 -1.96
N ARG A 49 8.56 5.03 -2.07
CA ARG A 49 8.18 4.39 -3.34
C ARG A 49 7.75 5.42 -4.39
N GLN A 50 6.98 6.44 -4.00
CA GLN A 50 6.58 7.53 -4.91
C GLN A 50 7.79 8.31 -5.46
N SER A 51 8.80 8.55 -4.64
CA SER A 51 10.04 9.21 -5.08
C SER A 51 10.79 8.42 -6.16
N LEU A 52 10.74 7.08 -6.09
CA LEU A 52 11.34 6.20 -7.10
C LEU A 52 10.53 6.17 -8.41
N ILE A 53 9.21 6.31 -8.37
CA ILE A 53 8.36 6.34 -9.58
C ILE A 53 8.81 7.47 -10.52
N SER A 54 9.00 8.67 -10.00
CA SER A 54 9.43 9.83 -10.81
C SER A 54 10.78 9.62 -11.50
N GLN A 55 11.69 8.89 -10.85
CA GLN A 55 12.99 8.52 -11.43
C GLN A 55 12.84 7.42 -12.50
N GLY A 56 11.90 6.48 -12.30
CA GLY A 56 11.57 5.44 -13.27
C GLY A 56 10.99 5.99 -14.58
N ASP A 57 10.15 7.02 -14.51
CA ASP A 57 9.55 7.66 -15.70
C ASP A 57 10.61 8.27 -16.61
N ALA A 58 11.62 8.94 -16.05
CA ALA A 58 12.75 9.49 -16.82
C ALA A 58 13.54 8.39 -17.55
N LEU A 59 13.77 7.25 -16.90
CA LEU A 59 14.46 6.10 -17.51
C LEU A 59 13.60 5.42 -18.58
N TYR A 60 12.27 5.43 -18.43
CA TYR A 60 11.35 4.91 -19.43
C TYR A 60 11.39 5.72 -20.73
N GLU A 61 11.36 7.04 -20.63
CA GLU A 61 11.49 7.91 -21.79
C GLU A 61 12.87 7.81 -22.45
N ALA A 62 13.93 7.71 -21.64
CA ALA A 62 15.29 7.49 -22.16
C ALA A 62 15.41 6.16 -22.92
N GLU A 63 14.79 5.08 -22.43
CA GLU A 63 14.77 3.78 -23.11
C GLU A 63 14.04 3.86 -24.47
N ARG A 64 12.92 4.59 -24.55
CA ARG A 64 12.11 4.73 -25.77
C ARG A 64 12.86 5.39 -26.94
N ALA A 65 13.87 6.20 -26.64
CA ALA A 65 14.71 6.82 -27.67
C ALA A 65 15.54 5.80 -28.47
N PHE A 66 15.69 4.56 -27.97
CA PHE A 66 16.49 3.53 -28.62
C PHE A 66 15.63 2.49 -29.34
N ASN A 67 15.91 2.30 -30.64
CA ASN A 67 15.24 1.30 -31.45
C ASN A 67 16.06 0.00 -31.45
N ALA A 68 15.78 -0.88 -30.48
CA ALA A 68 16.53 -2.13 -30.28
C ALA A 68 15.58 -3.32 -30.03
N GLY A 69 15.14 -3.95 -31.13
CA GLY A 69 14.25 -5.11 -31.12
C GLY A 69 14.94 -6.47 -31.28
N SER A 70 16.22 -6.52 -31.67
CA SER A 70 16.86 -7.76 -32.16
C SER A 70 18.07 -8.25 -31.37
N ASP A 71 18.53 -7.52 -30.34
CA ASP A 71 19.67 -7.94 -29.53
C ASP A 71 19.26 -8.85 -28.37
N ALA A 72 19.84 -10.04 -28.27
CA ALA A 72 19.47 -11.04 -27.28
C ALA A 72 19.69 -10.57 -25.83
N ALA A 73 20.77 -9.83 -25.55
CA ALA A 73 21.05 -9.34 -24.19
C ALA A 73 20.06 -8.24 -23.80
N VAL A 74 19.73 -7.33 -24.72
CA VAL A 74 18.69 -6.31 -24.51
C VAL A 74 17.33 -6.96 -24.27
N LEU A 75 16.98 -8.00 -25.03
CA LEU A 75 15.72 -8.73 -24.86
C LEU A 75 15.65 -9.44 -23.50
N ALA A 76 16.72 -10.09 -23.07
CA ALA A 76 16.82 -10.72 -21.76
C ALA A 76 16.64 -9.70 -20.62
N ALA A 77 17.34 -8.56 -20.68
CA ALA A 77 17.20 -7.50 -19.69
C ALA A 77 15.78 -6.92 -19.64
N LYS A 78 15.12 -6.74 -20.79
CA LYS A 78 13.71 -6.31 -20.85
C LYS A 78 12.76 -7.37 -20.26
N GLN A 79 13.05 -8.64 -20.45
CA GLN A 79 12.26 -9.73 -19.86
C GLN A 79 12.38 -9.76 -18.34
N ASP A 80 13.59 -9.61 -17.80
CA ASP A 80 13.83 -9.48 -16.35
C ASP A 80 13.04 -8.31 -15.76
N ILE A 81 13.13 -7.13 -16.40
CA ILE A 81 12.38 -5.93 -16.00
C ILE A 81 10.87 -6.20 -15.99
N ARG A 82 10.33 -6.86 -17.02
CA ARG A 82 8.90 -7.22 -17.06
C ARG A 82 8.52 -8.19 -15.95
N SER A 83 9.39 -9.14 -15.60
CA SER A 83 9.15 -10.06 -14.49
C SER A 83 9.08 -9.33 -13.15
N ILE A 84 9.98 -8.37 -12.91
CA ILE A 84 9.96 -7.54 -11.70
C ILE A 84 8.66 -6.73 -11.63
N VAL A 85 8.27 -6.09 -12.74
CA VAL A 85 7.01 -5.31 -12.80
C VAL A 85 5.80 -6.20 -12.52
N ALA A 86 5.74 -7.40 -13.10
CA ALA A 86 4.64 -8.34 -12.85
C ALA A 86 4.54 -8.72 -11.37
N GLN A 87 5.67 -9.03 -10.72
CA GLN A 87 5.70 -9.31 -9.28
C GLN A 87 5.24 -8.11 -8.45
N MET A 88 5.63 -6.90 -8.83
CA MET A 88 5.20 -5.68 -8.14
C MET A 88 3.69 -5.47 -8.24
N LEU A 89 3.09 -5.69 -9.43
CA LEU A 89 1.65 -5.56 -9.63
C LEU A 89 0.85 -6.56 -8.80
N GLU A 90 1.32 -7.82 -8.74
CA GLU A 90 0.70 -8.85 -7.92
C GLU A 90 0.73 -8.48 -6.43
N LEU A 91 1.86 -7.98 -5.94
CA LEU A 91 1.98 -7.53 -4.55
C LEU A 91 1.15 -6.27 -4.27
N ASP A 92 1.06 -5.33 -5.21
CA ASP A 92 0.21 -4.15 -5.06
C ASP A 92 -1.27 -4.52 -4.93
N GLU A 93 -1.73 -5.51 -5.68
CA GLU A 93 -3.11 -6.03 -5.56
C GLU A 93 -3.34 -6.66 -4.18
N LYS A 94 -2.39 -7.47 -3.70
CA LYS A 94 -2.43 -8.07 -2.35
C LYS A 94 -2.44 -6.99 -1.26
N ASN A 95 -1.53 -6.02 -1.34
CA ASN A 95 -1.41 -4.91 -0.40
C ASN A 95 -2.67 -4.05 -0.38
N THR A 96 -3.26 -3.78 -1.55
CA THR A 96 -4.52 -3.03 -1.65
C THR A 96 -5.65 -3.78 -0.96
N THR A 97 -5.73 -5.10 -1.17
CA THR A 97 -6.73 -5.95 -0.53
C THR A 97 -6.56 -5.96 0.99
N LEU A 98 -5.32 -6.13 1.47
CA LEU A 98 -4.99 -6.11 2.90
C LEU A 98 -5.34 -4.77 3.55
N ALA A 99 -4.96 -3.66 2.91
CA ALA A 99 -5.29 -2.32 3.41
C ALA A 99 -6.81 -2.10 3.54
N ARG A 100 -7.60 -2.57 2.56
CA ARG A 100 -9.07 -2.52 2.63
C ARG A 100 -9.62 -3.33 3.80
N GLN A 101 -9.12 -4.56 3.99
CA GLN A 101 -9.52 -5.42 5.11
C GLN A 101 -9.23 -4.77 6.47
N LYS A 102 -8.04 -4.14 6.62
CA LYS A 102 -7.68 -3.40 7.84
C LYS A 102 -8.60 -2.22 8.08
N LEU A 103 -8.89 -1.42 7.04
CA LEU A 103 -9.85 -0.29 7.15
C LEU A 103 -11.24 -0.76 7.58
N ASP A 104 -11.74 -1.87 7.04
CA ASP A 104 -13.05 -2.40 7.41
C ASP A 104 -13.07 -2.94 8.84
N SER A 105 -11.98 -3.56 9.30
CA SER A 105 -11.78 -3.92 10.71
C SER A 105 -11.84 -2.69 11.62
N TYR A 106 -11.10 -1.63 11.30
CA TYR A 106 -11.12 -0.39 12.08
C TYR A 106 -12.50 0.26 12.11
N ARG A 107 -13.21 0.30 10.98
CA ARG A 107 -14.60 0.78 10.92
C ARG A 107 -15.53 -0.04 11.81
N ALA A 108 -15.39 -1.37 11.82
CA ALA A 108 -16.20 -2.24 12.69
C ALA A 108 -15.91 -1.98 14.18
N GLN A 109 -14.64 -1.81 14.55
CA GLN A 109 -14.24 -1.47 15.91
C GLN A 109 -14.83 -0.12 16.36
N ILE A 110 -14.75 0.92 15.51
CA ILE A 110 -15.35 2.23 15.78
C ILE A 110 -16.88 2.12 15.98
N ARG A 111 -17.57 1.33 15.16
CA ARG A 111 -19.02 1.10 15.32
C ARG A 111 -19.34 0.45 16.68
N ARG A 112 -18.57 -0.54 17.10
CA ARG A 112 -18.73 -1.19 18.41
C ARG A 112 -18.51 -0.18 19.55
N LEU A 113 -17.44 0.61 19.51
CA LEU A 113 -17.18 1.67 20.49
C LEU A 113 -18.34 2.66 20.59
N ASN A 114 -18.89 3.09 19.45
CA ASN A 114 -20.03 4.00 19.42
C ASN A 114 -21.30 3.37 20.00
N GLN A 115 -21.54 2.08 19.79
CA GLN A 115 -22.66 1.35 20.41
C GLN A 115 -22.48 1.22 21.92
N THR A 116 -21.27 0.87 22.38
CA THR A 116 -20.95 0.82 23.81
C THR A 116 -21.16 2.19 24.46
N LYS A 117 -20.73 3.28 23.81
CA LYS A 117 -20.97 4.65 24.29
C LYS A 117 -22.46 4.99 24.41
N LYS A 118 -23.30 4.55 23.48
CA LYS A 118 -24.76 4.69 23.58
C LYS A 118 -25.34 3.88 24.74
N GLY A 119 -24.85 2.66 24.95
CA GLY A 119 -25.25 1.81 26.07
C GLY A 119 -24.85 2.39 27.42
N VAL A 120 -23.61 2.85 27.57
CA VAL A 120 -23.11 3.55 28.78
C VAL A 120 -23.89 4.84 29.01
N GLY A 121 -24.19 5.58 27.94
CA GLY A 121 -25.03 6.78 27.97
C GLY A 121 -26.41 6.55 28.61
N ALA A 122 -26.98 5.35 28.47
CA ALA A 122 -28.24 4.97 29.09
C ALA A 122 -28.15 4.82 30.62
N TYR A 123 -26.97 4.45 31.16
CA TYR A 123 -26.72 4.37 32.60
C TYR A 123 -26.36 5.73 33.23
N THR A 124 -25.96 6.72 32.42
CA THR A 124 -25.70 8.10 32.87
C THR A 124 -26.90 9.03 32.75
N ARG A 125 -28.04 8.58 32.21
CA ARG A 125 -29.27 9.37 32.30
C ARG A 125 -29.70 9.37 33.77
N PRO A 126 -29.93 10.54 34.39
CA PRO A 126 -30.64 10.55 35.66
C PRO A 126 -31.96 9.80 35.44
N MET A 127 -32.25 8.79 36.27
CA MET A 127 -33.59 8.23 36.33
C MET A 127 -34.51 9.42 36.59
N ASP A 128 -35.37 9.76 35.64
CA ASP A 128 -36.45 10.71 35.88
C ASP A 128 -37.22 10.21 37.11
N GLN A 129 -37.10 10.94 38.22
CA GLN A 129 -37.74 10.62 39.50
C GLN A 129 -39.28 10.73 39.44
N ASP A 130 -39.84 11.09 38.28
CA ASP A 130 -41.27 11.37 38.11
C ASP A 130 -42.16 10.12 37.99
N ASN A 131 -41.63 8.90 38.15
CA ASN A 131 -42.45 7.68 38.18
C ASN A 131 -41.98 6.64 39.22
N ALA A 132 -41.39 7.08 40.33
CA ALA A 132 -41.21 6.20 41.49
C ALA A 132 -42.53 6.08 42.26
N TYR A 133 -43.44 5.23 41.78
CA TYR A 133 -44.55 4.74 42.60
C TYR A 133 -43.97 3.85 43.71
N PHE A 134 -43.80 4.43 44.89
CA PHE A 134 -43.63 3.64 46.11
C PHE A 134 -44.97 2.98 46.42
N ILE A 135 -45.04 1.66 46.22
CA ILE A 135 -46.11 0.86 46.81
C ILE A 135 -45.79 0.80 48.31
N ASP A 136 -46.46 1.65 49.10
CA ASP A 136 -46.47 1.51 50.55
C ASP A 136 -47.28 0.25 50.89
N ALA A 137 -46.56 -0.82 51.22
CA ALA A 137 -47.16 -2.00 51.81
C ALA A 137 -47.30 -1.76 53.31
N ASN A 138 -48.41 -1.16 53.73
CA ASN A 138 -48.81 -1.14 55.13
C ASN A 138 -50.33 -1.41 55.29
N ASN A 139 -50.59 -2.59 55.86
CA ASN A 139 -51.75 -3.09 56.62
C ASN A 139 -53.18 -2.82 56.12
#